data_AF-A0A948R0E2-F1
#
_entry.id   AF-A0A948R0E2-F1
#
_cell.length_a   1.000
_cell.length_b   1.000
_cell.length_c   1.000
_cell.angle_alpha   90.00
_cell.angle_beta   90.00
_cell.angle_gamma   90.00
#
_symmetry.space_group_name_H-M   'P 1'
#
loop_
_entity.id
_entity.type
_entity.pdbx_description
1 polymer ?
#
loop_
_entity_poly.entity_id
_entity_poly.type
_entity_poly.pdbx_seq_one_letter_code
_entity_poly.pdbx_strand_id
1 'polypeptide(L)'
;MTILSFVTATLLLLTASVFGLWVTRASLYRNLGTLQAAHRKRPADLAGLIPGHVRLPKFDQRLVRMENILPRDVFEPIREEIAGLVDTERSYLLSHKKGGTVAYETLLQKAPRTVQLYLSGELSDLISAIVGEAVGPTPLYDQSSCSVLFYERPGDHIGWHFDHNFYRGRHLTVLIPILNTGHGPDGLSSARLEARIDGVAQFVSTPPNTLIMFEGQKVLHRVTPIDKDERRVILSMTFATDSSANLLQGIKRRIKDTAFFGLRALWT
;
A
#
# COMPACT_ATOMS: atom_id res chain seq x y z
N MET A 1 -8.39 -40.53 -34.38
CA MET A 1 -7.61 -39.51 -33.62
C MET A 1 -6.66 -40.24 -32.70
N THR A 2 -5.35 -40.09 -32.88
CA THR A 2 -4.36 -40.73 -32.01
C THR A 2 -4.20 -39.91 -30.73
N ILE A 3 -3.89 -40.58 -29.61
CA ILE A 3 -3.64 -39.95 -28.30
C ILE A 3 -2.59 -38.82 -28.42
N LEU A 4 -1.61 -39.00 -29.31
CA LEU A 4 -0.55 -38.02 -29.60
C LEU A 4 -1.10 -36.70 -30.19
N SER A 5 -2.10 -36.76 -31.08
CA SER A 5 -2.73 -35.56 -31.66
C SER A 5 -3.59 -34.80 -30.65
N PHE A 6 -4.14 -35.49 -29.65
CA PHE A 6 -4.91 -34.86 -28.59
C PHE A 6 -3.98 -34.11 -27.62
N VAL A 7 -2.89 -34.75 -27.19
CA VAL A 7 -1.89 -34.15 -26.29
C VAL A 7 -1.23 -32.91 -26.91
N THR A 8 -0.88 -32.94 -28.20
CA THR A 8 -0.28 -31.77 -28.87
C THR A 8 -1.28 -30.62 -29.03
N ALA A 9 -2.54 -30.89 -29.35
CA ALA A 9 -3.58 -29.87 -29.45
C ALA A 9 -3.87 -29.22 -28.08
N THR A 10 -3.93 -30.01 -27.00
CA THR A 10 -4.11 -29.48 -25.64
C THR A 10 -2.91 -28.63 -25.19
N LEU A 11 -1.68 -29.06 -25.50
CA LEU A 11 -0.47 -28.29 -25.18
C LEU A 11 -0.42 -26.96 -25.95
N LEU A 12 -0.76 -26.96 -27.24
CA LEU A 12 -0.85 -25.75 -28.05
C LEU A 12 -1.90 -24.76 -27.52
N LEU A 13 -3.10 -25.24 -27.17
CA LEU A 13 -4.16 -24.41 -26.57
C LEU A 13 -3.75 -23.81 -25.21
N LEU A 14 -3.07 -24.60 -24.36
CA LEU A 14 -2.51 -24.11 -23.10
C LEU A 14 -1.44 -23.03 -23.35
N THR A 15 -0.50 -23.25 -24.27
CA THR A 15 0.54 -22.26 -24.59
C THR A 15 -0.04 -20.98 -25.19
N ALA A 16 -1.00 -21.07 -26.10
CA ALA A 16 -1.67 -19.91 -26.70
C ALA A 16 -2.47 -19.12 -25.65
N SER A 17 -3.13 -19.80 -24.71
CA SER A 17 -3.86 -19.16 -23.62
C SER A 17 -2.93 -18.45 -22.65
N VAL A 18 -1.82 -19.09 -22.27
CA VAL A 18 -0.77 -18.48 -21.42
C VAL A 18 -0.11 -17.29 -22.13
N PHE A 19 0.19 -17.42 -23.43
CA PHE A 19 0.75 -16.35 -24.23
C PHE A 19 -0.22 -15.16 -24.38
N GLY A 20 -1.51 -15.42 -24.62
CA GLY A 20 -2.54 -14.37 -24.67
C GLY A 20 -2.69 -13.62 -23.34
N LEU A 21 -2.69 -14.34 -22.22
CA LEU A 21 -2.68 -13.74 -20.87
C LEU A 21 -1.42 -12.92 -20.61
N TRP A 22 -0.25 -13.39 -21.08
CA TRP A 22 1.00 -12.65 -20.97
C TRP A 22 0.98 -11.36 -21.80
N VAL A 23 0.54 -11.41 -23.06
CA VAL A 23 0.44 -10.23 -23.94
C VAL A 23 -0.51 -9.17 -23.36
N THR A 24 -1.68 -9.61 -22.88
CA THR A 24 -2.66 -8.71 -22.26
C THR A 24 -2.11 -8.04 -21.00
N ARG A 25 -1.37 -8.78 -20.15
CA ARG A 25 -0.69 -8.19 -18.98
C ARG A 25 0.46 -7.27 -19.32
N ALA A 26 1.30 -7.64 -20.27
CA ALA A 26 2.38 -6.78 -20.73
C ALA A 26 1.80 -5.46 -21.27
N SER A 27 0.67 -5.52 -21.98
CA SER A 27 -0.07 -4.34 -22.43
C SER A 27 -0.62 -3.52 -21.25
N LEU A 28 -1.24 -4.18 -20.27
CA LEU A 28 -1.72 -3.53 -19.05
C LEU A 28 -0.59 -2.76 -18.34
N TYR A 29 0.54 -3.39 -18.07
CA TYR A 29 1.65 -2.73 -17.36
C TYR A 29 2.36 -1.66 -18.19
N ARG A 30 2.37 -1.76 -19.52
CA ARG A 30 2.78 -0.64 -20.37
C ARG A 30 1.85 0.56 -20.21
N ASN A 31 0.53 0.33 -20.25
CA ASN A 31 -0.46 1.40 -20.08
C ASN A 31 -0.39 2.02 -18.68
N LEU A 32 -0.28 1.19 -17.64
CA LEU A 32 -0.10 1.65 -16.27
C LEU A 32 1.22 2.41 -16.09
N GLY A 33 2.30 2.01 -16.77
CA GLY A 33 3.56 2.74 -16.79
C GLY A 33 3.40 4.13 -17.38
N THR A 34 2.66 4.26 -18.48
CA THR A 34 2.31 5.56 -19.07
C THR A 34 1.48 6.43 -18.11
N LEU A 35 0.48 5.85 -17.45
CA LEU A 35 -0.33 6.55 -16.44
C LEU A 35 0.52 7.00 -15.24
N GLN A 36 1.37 6.13 -14.71
CA GLN A 36 2.28 6.44 -13.62
C GLN A 36 3.21 7.60 -13.99
N ALA A 37 3.78 7.57 -15.21
CA ALA A 37 4.62 8.65 -15.71
C ALA A 37 3.84 9.97 -15.87
N ALA A 38 2.58 9.92 -16.30
CA ALA A 38 1.72 11.09 -16.38
C ALA A 38 1.44 11.70 -14.99
N HIS A 39 1.16 10.86 -13.99
CA HIS A 39 0.96 11.30 -12.60
C HIS A 39 2.24 11.88 -11.99
N ARG A 40 3.42 11.29 -12.26
CA ARG A 40 4.72 11.87 -11.83
C ARG A 40 4.97 13.27 -12.37
N LYS A 41 4.45 13.60 -13.55
CA LYS A 41 4.57 14.95 -14.15
C LYS A 41 3.59 15.96 -13.55
N ARG A 42 2.64 15.52 -12.74
CA ARG A 42 1.65 16.34 -12.03
C ARG A 42 1.65 15.93 -10.56
N PRO A 43 2.79 16.06 -9.85
CA PRO A 43 2.85 15.68 -8.45
C PRO A 43 1.84 16.54 -7.65
N ALA A 44 1.35 15.99 -6.54
CA ALA A 44 0.61 16.80 -5.59
C ALA A 44 1.55 17.89 -5.07
N ASP A 45 1.11 19.14 -5.13
CA ASP A 45 1.79 20.26 -4.48
C ASP A 45 1.46 20.16 -2.99
N LEU A 46 2.46 19.84 -2.18
CA LEU A 46 2.26 19.63 -0.75
C LEU A 46 2.61 20.89 0.07
N ALA A 47 2.67 22.04 -0.60
CA ALA A 47 2.97 23.36 -0.06
C ALA A 47 4.29 23.41 0.76
N GLY A 48 5.26 22.57 0.41
CA GLY A 48 6.53 22.46 1.12
C GLY A 48 6.39 21.69 2.44
N LEU A 49 6.20 20.36 2.36
CA LEU A 49 6.08 19.46 3.53
C LEU A 49 7.20 19.60 4.57
N ILE A 50 8.37 20.08 4.15
CA ILE A 50 9.48 20.39 5.03
C ILE A 50 9.61 21.91 5.08
N PRO A 51 8.87 22.62 5.94
CA PRO A 51 9.25 23.98 6.28
C PRO A 51 10.65 23.91 6.89
N GLY A 52 11.58 24.77 6.45
CA GLY A 52 12.98 24.77 6.88
C GLY A 52 13.26 24.93 8.39
N HIS A 53 12.21 24.99 9.21
CA HIS A 53 12.26 25.15 10.67
C HIS A 53 11.60 23.98 11.44
N VAL A 54 11.04 22.96 10.77
CA VAL A 54 10.43 21.81 11.45
C VAL A 54 11.50 20.81 11.88
N ARG A 55 11.59 20.56 13.18
CA ARG A 55 12.44 19.49 13.71
C ARG A 55 11.83 18.14 13.39
N LEU A 56 12.46 17.40 12.48
CA LEU A 56 12.04 16.06 12.11
C LEU A 56 12.20 15.07 13.30
N PRO A 57 11.29 14.10 13.45
CA PRO A 57 11.42 13.07 14.46
C PRO A 57 12.64 12.17 14.16
N LYS A 58 13.26 11.64 15.22
CA LYS A 58 14.31 10.64 15.06
C LYS A 58 13.70 9.29 14.68
N PHE A 59 14.37 8.58 13.77
CA PHE A 59 13.93 7.26 13.30
C PHE A 59 14.64 6.09 14.01
N ASP A 60 15.20 6.31 15.20
CA ASP A 60 16.03 5.34 15.93
C ASP A 60 15.26 4.04 16.29
N GLN A 61 13.96 4.17 16.60
CA GLN A 61 13.06 3.05 16.88
C GLN A 61 12.45 2.42 15.62
N ARG A 62 12.88 2.87 14.43
CA ARG A 62 12.34 2.45 13.11
C ARG A 62 10.83 2.67 12.97
N LEU A 63 10.27 3.57 13.78
CA LEU A 63 8.88 4.01 13.72
C LEU A 63 8.83 5.48 14.10
N VAL A 64 8.11 6.28 13.31
CA VAL A 64 7.79 7.68 13.63
C VAL A 64 6.35 7.99 13.30
N ARG A 65 5.86 9.09 13.88
CA ARG A 65 4.53 9.62 13.68
C ARG A 65 4.58 11.13 13.57
N MET A 66 3.84 11.70 12.62
CA MET A 66 3.69 13.14 12.42
C MET A 66 2.23 13.46 12.11
N GLU A 67 1.59 14.27 12.94
CA GLU A 67 0.19 14.68 12.76
C GLU A 67 0.05 15.82 11.75
N ASN A 68 -1.11 15.91 11.11
CA ASN A 68 -1.47 16.96 10.16
C ASN A 68 -0.42 17.16 9.05
N ILE A 69 0.04 16.06 8.47
CA ILE A 69 1.17 16.11 7.54
C ILE A 69 0.84 16.82 6.24
N LEU A 70 -0.40 16.69 5.75
CA LEU A 70 -0.82 17.35 4.52
C LEU A 70 -1.60 18.64 4.83
N PRO A 71 -1.39 19.72 4.06
CA PRO A 71 -2.31 20.87 4.06
C PRO A 71 -3.75 20.43 3.83
N ARG A 72 -4.72 21.15 4.42
CA ARG A 72 -6.14 20.77 4.35
C ARG A 72 -6.66 20.72 2.91
N ASP A 73 -6.27 21.68 2.08
CA ASP A 73 -6.61 21.77 0.66
C ASP A 73 -5.98 20.65 -0.20
N VAL A 74 -4.98 19.95 0.32
CA VAL A 74 -4.41 18.73 -0.28
C VAL A 74 -5.09 17.47 0.28
N PHE A 75 -5.27 17.41 1.60
CA PHE A 75 -5.83 16.24 2.29
C PHE A 75 -7.30 16.00 1.91
N GLU A 76 -8.13 17.05 1.90
CA GLU A 76 -9.57 16.92 1.68
C GLU A 76 -9.92 16.35 0.29
N PRO A 77 -9.33 16.82 -0.83
CA PRO A 77 -9.57 16.22 -2.14
C PRO A 77 -9.11 14.76 -2.27
N ILE A 78 -8.05 14.36 -1.56
CA ILE A 78 -7.59 12.96 -1.50
C ILE A 78 -8.57 12.12 -0.68
N ARG A 79 -9.05 12.65 0.45
CA ARG A 79 -10.05 12.01 1.29
C ARG A 79 -11.36 11.76 0.53
N GLU A 80 -11.84 12.75 -0.21
CA GLU A 80 -13.03 12.62 -1.07
C GLU A 80 -12.84 11.60 -2.18
N GLU A 81 -11.69 11.63 -2.86
CA GLU A 81 -11.35 10.67 -3.92
C GLU A 81 -11.33 9.23 -3.39
N ILE A 82 -10.69 9.00 -2.25
CA ILE A 82 -10.62 7.69 -1.61
C ILE A 82 -11.99 7.24 -1.10
N ALA A 83 -12.80 8.15 -0.54
CA ALA A 83 -14.15 7.84 -0.11
C ALA A 83 -15.04 7.35 -1.26
N GLY A 84 -14.82 7.87 -2.48
CA GLY A 84 -15.50 7.43 -3.70
C GLY A 84 -15.07 6.05 -4.22
N LEU A 85 -13.95 5.49 -3.77
CA LEU A 85 -13.48 4.16 -4.21
C LEU A 85 -14.30 2.99 -3.65
N VAL A 86 -14.98 3.22 -2.53
CA VAL A 86 -15.68 2.21 -1.72
C VAL A 86 -16.74 1.47 -2.53
N ASP A 87 -17.31 2.11 -3.55
CA ASP A 87 -18.37 1.55 -4.39
C ASP A 87 -17.89 0.62 -5.50
N THR A 88 -16.57 0.43 -5.71
CA THR A 88 -16.09 -0.24 -6.93
C THR A 88 -15.43 -1.61 -6.79
N GLU A 89 -14.62 -1.93 -5.77
CA GLU A 89 -13.89 -3.23 -5.74
C GLU A 89 -13.59 -3.71 -4.31
N ARG A 90 -14.08 -4.90 -3.92
CA ARG A 90 -13.68 -5.59 -2.67
C ARG A 90 -13.00 -6.93 -2.99
N SER A 91 -11.69 -7.00 -2.80
CA SER A 91 -10.95 -8.28 -2.70
C SER A 91 -10.88 -8.70 -1.23
N TYR A 92 -11.47 -9.86 -0.89
CA TYR A 92 -11.39 -10.42 0.46
C TYR A 92 -10.10 -11.22 0.63
N LEU A 93 -9.28 -10.82 1.59
CA LEU A 93 -8.10 -11.57 2.01
C LEU A 93 -8.52 -12.77 2.87
N LEU A 94 -7.99 -13.98 2.58
CA LEU A 94 -8.28 -15.17 3.36
C LEU A 94 -7.42 -15.25 4.64
N SER A 95 -8.07 -15.71 5.72
CA SER A 95 -7.54 -16.26 6.98
C SER A 95 -7.05 -15.30 8.09
N HIS A 96 -6.18 -14.31 7.87
CA HIS A 96 -5.60 -13.47 8.97
C HIS A 96 -5.79 -11.96 8.82
N LYS A 97 -6.41 -11.52 7.72
CA LYS A 97 -6.73 -10.13 7.43
C LYS A 97 -8.21 -10.07 7.07
N LYS A 98 -8.98 -9.26 7.77
CA LYS A 98 -10.40 -9.02 7.49
C LYS A 98 -10.57 -7.52 7.22
N GLY A 99 -11.00 -7.20 6.01
CA GLY A 99 -11.10 -5.83 5.48
C GLY A 99 -11.06 -5.83 3.95
N GLY A 100 -11.50 -4.72 3.35
CA GLY A 100 -11.39 -4.48 1.91
C GLY A 100 -10.03 -3.88 1.54
N THR A 101 -9.58 -4.09 0.30
CA THR A 101 -8.38 -3.44 -0.22
C THR A 101 -8.56 -3.02 -1.67
N VAL A 102 -8.19 -1.78 -1.98
CA VAL A 102 -8.03 -1.28 -3.34
C VAL A 102 -6.55 -1.21 -3.66
N ALA A 103 -6.12 -1.94 -4.69
CA ALA A 103 -4.73 -2.13 -5.07
C ALA A 103 -4.19 -0.99 -5.95
N TYR A 104 -2.88 -0.93 -6.11
CA TYR A 104 -2.20 0.15 -6.83
C TYR A 104 -2.68 0.33 -8.28
N GLU A 105 -2.93 -0.77 -8.99
CA GLU A 105 -3.48 -0.74 -10.34
C GLU A 105 -4.81 0.03 -10.45
N THR A 106 -5.72 -0.22 -9.50
CA THR A 106 -7.02 0.44 -9.45
C THR A 106 -6.84 1.92 -9.08
N LEU A 107 -5.95 2.24 -8.13
CA LEU A 107 -5.66 3.62 -7.74
C LEU A 107 -5.07 4.45 -8.88
N LEU A 108 -4.17 3.87 -9.68
CA LEU A 108 -3.58 4.54 -10.86
C LEU A 108 -4.62 5.06 -11.85
N GLN A 109 -5.76 4.37 -11.94
CA GLN A 109 -6.83 4.68 -12.87
C GLN A 109 -7.94 5.52 -12.23
N LYS A 110 -8.32 5.20 -10.99
CA LYS A 110 -9.53 5.75 -10.33
C LYS A 110 -9.23 6.78 -9.26
N ALA A 111 -7.99 6.89 -8.79
CA ALA A 111 -7.57 7.77 -7.70
C ALA A 111 -6.28 8.55 -8.04
N PRO A 112 -6.30 9.40 -9.08
CA PRO A 112 -5.13 10.12 -9.55
C PRO A 112 -4.47 10.98 -8.46
N ARG A 113 -5.22 11.69 -7.60
CA ARG A 113 -4.63 12.55 -6.57
C ARG A 113 -3.88 11.73 -5.51
N THR A 114 -4.46 10.61 -5.11
CA THR A 114 -3.84 9.64 -4.19
C THR A 114 -2.52 9.12 -4.75
N VAL A 115 -2.49 8.79 -6.04
CA VAL A 115 -1.26 8.32 -6.69
C VAL A 115 -0.24 9.45 -6.91
N GLN A 116 -0.69 10.67 -7.18
CA GLN A 116 0.18 11.85 -7.30
C GLN A 116 0.85 12.19 -5.97
N LEU A 117 0.16 12.02 -4.83
CA LEU A 117 0.77 12.10 -3.50
C LEU A 117 1.87 11.04 -3.34
N TYR A 118 1.55 9.77 -3.60
CA TYR A 118 2.50 8.66 -3.48
C TYR A 118 3.76 8.86 -4.33
N LEU A 119 3.60 9.43 -5.53
CA LEU A 119 4.68 9.64 -6.49
C LEU A 119 5.38 11.01 -6.35
N SER A 120 4.98 11.83 -5.37
CA SER A 120 5.54 13.17 -5.19
C SER A 120 7.00 13.12 -4.72
N GLY A 121 7.80 14.07 -5.22
CA GLY A 121 9.16 14.30 -4.75
C GLY A 121 9.16 14.73 -3.29
N GLU A 122 8.28 15.66 -2.92
CA GLU A 122 8.18 16.19 -1.56
C GLU A 122 7.94 15.11 -0.48
N LEU A 123 7.06 14.13 -0.75
CA LEU A 123 6.85 13.02 0.20
C LEU A 123 8.09 12.13 0.29
N SER A 124 8.73 11.84 -0.85
CA SER A 124 9.97 11.04 -0.88
C SER A 124 11.09 11.76 -0.13
N ASP A 125 11.24 13.06 -0.32
CA ASP A 125 12.24 13.92 0.33
C ASP A 125 12.01 13.98 1.84
N LEU A 126 10.75 14.12 2.29
CA LEU A 126 10.40 14.05 3.71
C LEU A 126 10.82 12.71 4.32
N ILE A 127 10.46 11.61 3.67
CA ILE A 127 10.80 10.26 4.15
C ILE A 127 12.33 10.10 4.19
N SER A 128 13.02 10.55 3.14
CA SER A 128 14.49 10.52 3.08
C SER A 128 15.13 11.31 4.20
N ALA A 129 14.63 12.50 4.50
CA ALA A 129 15.15 13.35 5.56
C ALA A 129 14.95 12.72 6.95
N ILE A 130 13.83 12.04 7.20
CA ILE A 130 13.58 11.32 8.46
C ILE A 130 14.49 10.09 8.58
N VAL A 131 14.66 9.35 7.50
CA VAL A 131 15.38 8.07 7.47
C VAL A 131 16.91 8.25 7.39
N GLY A 132 17.36 9.42 6.92
CA GLY A 132 18.76 9.75 6.69
C GLY A 132 19.34 9.13 5.42
N GLU A 133 18.50 8.67 4.50
CA GLU A 133 18.90 7.94 3.29
C GLU A 133 17.94 8.25 2.13
N ALA A 134 18.45 8.28 0.90
CA ALA A 134 17.58 8.45 -0.28
C ALA A 134 16.59 7.29 -0.39
N VAL A 135 15.31 7.59 -0.61
CA VAL A 135 14.26 6.60 -0.82
C VAL A 135 13.45 6.96 -2.05
N GLY A 136 12.74 5.97 -2.60
CA GLY A 136 11.73 6.22 -3.61
C GLY A 136 10.56 5.25 -3.51
N PRO A 137 9.45 5.57 -4.22
CA PRO A 137 8.32 4.67 -4.38
C PRO A 137 8.76 3.27 -4.83
N THR A 138 8.20 2.22 -4.23
CA THR A 138 8.39 0.84 -4.70
C THR A 138 7.75 0.62 -6.08
N PRO A 139 8.19 -0.42 -6.83
CA PRO A 139 7.86 -0.58 -8.24
C PRO A 139 6.38 -0.82 -8.55
N LEU A 140 5.96 -0.36 -9.74
CA LEU A 140 4.58 -0.46 -10.27
C LEU A 140 3.95 -1.85 -10.20
N TYR A 141 4.76 -2.90 -10.38
CA TYR A 141 4.31 -4.29 -10.42
C TYR A 141 4.07 -4.90 -9.04
N ASP A 142 4.30 -4.16 -7.95
CA ASP A 142 3.93 -4.55 -6.60
C ASP A 142 2.63 -3.83 -6.22
N GLN A 143 1.53 -4.59 -6.13
CA GLN A 143 0.19 -4.08 -5.85
C GLN A 143 0.04 -3.49 -4.44
N SER A 144 0.93 -3.86 -3.52
CA SER A 144 0.97 -3.31 -2.17
C SER A 144 1.75 -2.00 -2.08
N SER A 145 2.42 -1.57 -3.17
CA SER A 145 3.19 -0.32 -3.24
C SER A 145 2.40 0.91 -2.83
N CYS A 146 1.14 0.98 -3.26
CA CYS A 146 0.19 2.00 -2.87
C CYS A 146 -1.19 1.37 -2.89
N SER A 147 -1.86 1.32 -1.74
CA SER A 147 -3.14 0.65 -1.57
C SER A 147 -4.00 1.36 -0.53
N VAL A 148 -5.31 1.18 -0.61
CA VAL A 148 -6.23 1.67 0.41
C VAL A 148 -6.85 0.48 1.13
N LEU A 149 -6.75 0.48 2.46
CA LEU A 149 -7.30 -0.55 3.35
C LEU A 149 -8.59 -0.05 3.98
N PHE A 150 -9.66 -0.82 3.86
CA PHE A 150 -10.99 -0.52 4.41
C PHE A 150 -11.31 -1.48 5.56
N TYR A 151 -11.53 -0.94 6.76
CA TYR A 151 -12.06 -1.64 7.92
C TYR A 151 -13.44 -1.03 8.20
N GLU A 152 -14.49 -1.77 7.87
CA GLU A 152 -15.87 -1.24 7.92
C GLU A 152 -16.86 -2.27 8.49
N ARG A 153 -16.40 -3.50 8.76
CA ARG A 153 -17.21 -4.54 9.40
C ARG A 153 -16.68 -4.84 10.80
N PRO A 154 -17.57 -5.06 11.79
CA PRO A 154 -17.16 -5.50 13.11
C PRO A 154 -16.23 -6.70 12.99
N GLY A 155 -15.10 -6.65 13.68
CA GLY A 155 -14.10 -7.71 13.61
C GLY A 155 -13.06 -7.58 12.50
N ASP A 156 -13.14 -6.59 11.61
CA ASP A 156 -12.08 -6.29 10.64
C ASP A 156 -10.78 -5.93 11.39
N HIS A 157 -9.68 -6.62 11.06
CA HIS A 157 -8.41 -6.51 11.77
C HIS A 157 -7.25 -7.08 10.95
N ILE A 158 -6.03 -6.83 11.44
CA ILE A 158 -4.82 -7.53 11.01
C ILE A 158 -4.05 -7.95 12.24
N GLY A 159 -3.79 -9.25 12.39
CA GLY A 159 -3.01 -9.79 13.52
C GLY A 159 -1.54 -9.33 13.54
N TRP A 160 -0.80 -9.77 14.56
CA TRP A 160 0.64 -9.49 14.65
C TRP A 160 1.39 -10.05 13.44
N HIS A 161 2.12 -9.17 12.74
CA HIS A 161 2.90 -9.55 11.57
C HIS A 161 4.07 -8.59 11.35
N PHE A 162 4.98 -9.03 10.48
CA PHE A 162 5.94 -8.18 9.80
C PHE A 162 5.50 -8.02 8.35
N ASP A 163 5.83 -6.89 7.75
CA ASP A 163 5.76 -6.75 6.30
C ASP A 163 6.87 -7.56 5.65
N HIS A 164 6.63 -7.92 4.39
CA HIS A 164 7.61 -8.65 3.61
C HIS A 164 8.40 -7.66 2.76
N ASN A 165 9.72 -7.67 2.87
CA ASN A 165 10.58 -6.90 2.00
C ASN A 165 11.04 -7.77 0.81
N PHE A 166 10.73 -7.31 -0.41
CA PHE A 166 11.16 -7.96 -1.65
C PHE A 166 12.39 -7.30 -2.29
N TYR A 167 12.96 -6.29 -1.62
CA TYR A 167 13.96 -5.39 -2.16
C TYR A 167 15.28 -5.50 -1.40
N ARG A 168 16.37 -5.09 -2.04
CA ARG A 168 17.71 -5.11 -1.43
C ARG A 168 17.87 -4.05 -0.35
N GLY A 169 17.24 -2.89 -0.54
CA GLY A 169 17.32 -1.77 0.39
C GLY A 169 16.42 -1.91 1.62
N ARG A 170 16.39 -0.85 2.42
CA ARG A 170 15.43 -0.70 3.52
C ARG A 170 14.04 -0.58 2.92
N HIS A 171 13.06 -1.24 3.51
CA HIS A 171 11.66 -1.20 3.09
C HIS A 171 10.83 -0.52 4.17
N LEU A 172 10.19 0.57 3.80
CA LEU A 172 9.45 1.46 4.65
C LEU A 172 7.98 1.37 4.29
N THR A 173 7.15 1.23 5.30
CA THR A 173 5.69 1.31 5.19
C THR A 173 5.28 2.67 5.74
N VAL A 174 4.51 3.42 4.94
CA VAL A 174 3.99 4.75 5.25
C VAL A 174 2.48 4.66 5.21
N LEU A 175 1.85 4.91 6.35
CA LEU A 175 0.40 4.91 6.51
C LEU A 175 -0.09 6.34 6.72
N ILE A 176 -1.18 6.69 6.06
CA ILE A 176 -1.95 7.90 6.34
C ILE A 176 -3.41 7.48 6.57
N PRO A 177 -3.94 7.59 7.80
CA PRO A 177 -5.37 7.43 8.02
C PRO A 177 -6.13 8.52 7.25
N ILE A 178 -7.05 8.07 6.40
CA ILE A 178 -7.90 8.93 5.57
C ILE A 178 -9.24 9.16 6.30
N LEU A 179 -9.80 8.09 6.86
CA LEU A 179 -10.96 8.13 7.73
C LEU A 179 -10.65 7.29 8.97
N ASN A 180 -11.06 7.76 10.14
CA ASN A 180 -11.04 7.00 11.37
C ASN A 180 -12.15 7.55 12.27
N THR A 181 -13.27 6.85 12.32
CA THR A 181 -14.47 7.26 13.06
C THR A 181 -14.98 6.10 13.91
N GLY A 182 -15.43 6.40 15.12
CA GLY A 182 -16.04 5.42 16.02
C GLY A 182 -16.56 6.07 17.28
N HIS A 183 -16.63 5.29 18.36
CA HIS A 183 -17.28 5.68 19.61
C HIS A 183 -16.32 6.10 20.72
N GLY A 184 -15.03 6.28 20.39
CA GLY A 184 -14.03 6.79 21.32
C GLY A 184 -14.39 8.19 21.83
N PRO A 185 -13.86 8.63 22.98
CA PRO A 185 -14.08 9.99 23.49
C PRO A 185 -13.66 11.11 22.53
N ASP A 186 -12.75 10.80 21.61
CA ASP A 186 -12.23 11.65 20.53
C ASP A 186 -12.97 11.44 19.19
N GLY A 187 -14.03 10.61 19.18
CA GLY A 187 -14.75 10.21 17.97
C GLY A 187 -14.00 9.23 17.06
N LEU A 188 -12.85 8.71 17.51
CA LEU A 188 -12.06 7.73 16.74
C LEU A 188 -12.55 6.30 17.01
N SER A 189 -12.22 5.39 16.09
CA SER A 189 -12.44 3.94 16.30
C SER A 189 -11.65 3.45 17.52
N SER A 190 -12.28 2.56 18.29
CA SER A 190 -11.69 1.83 19.40
C SER A 190 -10.51 0.93 18.98
N ALA A 191 -10.41 0.59 17.69
CA ALA A 191 -9.29 -0.18 17.17
C ALA A 191 -7.95 0.56 17.32
N ARG A 192 -6.92 -0.22 17.62
CA ARG A 192 -5.59 0.26 17.91
C ARG A 192 -4.62 -0.27 16.88
N LEU A 193 -3.88 0.64 16.24
CA LEU A 193 -2.61 0.26 15.63
C LEU A 193 -1.62 0.04 16.78
N GLU A 194 -1.05 -1.14 16.86
CA GLU A 194 -0.05 -1.49 17.86
C GLU A 194 1.25 -1.88 17.17
N ALA A 195 2.36 -1.40 17.72
CA ALA A 195 3.71 -1.74 17.28
C ALA A 195 4.55 -2.20 18.48
N ARG A 196 5.38 -3.22 18.29
CA ARG A 196 6.33 -3.65 19.31
C ARG A 196 7.59 -2.80 19.21
N ILE A 197 7.77 -1.90 20.17
CA ILE A 197 8.91 -1.00 20.30
C ILE A 197 9.64 -1.39 21.58
N ASP A 198 10.94 -1.66 21.48
CA ASP A 198 11.79 -2.11 22.61
C ASP A 198 11.20 -3.31 23.36
N GLY A 199 10.57 -4.23 22.62
CA GLY A 199 9.97 -5.46 23.16
C GLY A 199 8.54 -5.30 23.70
N VAL A 200 8.04 -4.07 23.85
CA VAL A 200 6.72 -3.78 24.43
C VAL A 200 5.72 -3.37 23.35
N ALA A 201 4.50 -3.89 23.42
CA ALA A 201 3.42 -3.44 22.53
C ALA A 201 2.98 -2.03 22.94
N GLN A 202 3.10 -1.08 22.01
CA GLN A 202 2.71 0.31 22.20
C GLN A 202 1.59 0.68 21.23
N PHE A 203 0.65 1.49 21.72
CA PHE A 203 -0.41 2.06 20.89
C PHE A 203 0.13 3.22 20.05
N VAL A 204 -0.15 3.20 18.75
CA VAL A 204 0.16 4.27 17.82
C VAL A 204 -1.15 4.94 17.42
N SER A 205 -1.33 6.20 17.83
CA SER A 205 -2.55 6.95 17.54
C SER A 205 -2.67 7.26 16.04
N THR A 206 -3.88 7.09 15.49
CA THR A 206 -4.14 7.17 14.04
C THR A 206 -5.28 8.16 13.68
N PRO A 207 -5.27 9.42 14.15
CA PRO A 207 -6.25 10.39 13.66
C PRO A 207 -6.03 10.64 12.16
N PRO A 208 -7.06 11.07 11.42
CA PRO A 208 -6.92 11.42 10.01
C PRO A 208 -5.75 12.39 9.75
N ASN A 209 -5.13 12.30 8.57
CA ASN A 209 -4.00 13.14 8.16
C ASN A 209 -2.73 13.00 9.03
N THR A 210 -2.54 11.83 9.64
CA THR A 210 -1.32 11.51 10.40
C THR A 210 -0.42 10.60 9.57
N LEU A 211 0.82 11.01 9.33
CA LEU A 211 1.85 10.12 8.79
C LEU A 211 2.34 9.18 9.89
N ILE A 212 2.27 7.88 9.64
CA ILE A 212 2.88 6.84 10.45
C ILE A 212 3.83 6.08 9.54
N MET A 213 5.12 6.15 9.84
CA MET A 213 6.15 5.51 9.02
C MET A 213 6.96 4.55 9.86
N PHE A 214 7.21 3.35 9.33
CA PHE A 214 8.03 2.35 10.01
C PHE A 214 8.71 1.37 9.04
N GLU A 215 9.77 0.70 9.50
CA GLU A 215 10.35 -0.42 8.74
C GLU A 215 9.54 -1.70 8.98
N GLY A 216 8.58 -1.98 8.10
CA GLY A 216 7.62 -3.07 8.29
C GLY A 216 8.24 -4.46 8.46
N GLN A 217 9.42 -4.71 7.89
CA GLN A 217 10.14 -5.99 8.07
C GLN A 217 10.82 -6.13 9.45
N LYS A 218 10.96 -5.03 10.20
CA LYS A 218 11.66 -4.96 11.50
C LYS A 218 10.74 -4.62 12.66
N VAL A 219 9.63 -3.95 12.40
CA VAL A 219 8.64 -3.56 13.41
C VAL A 219 7.47 -4.54 13.38
N LEU A 220 7.34 -5.36 14.44
CA LEU A 220 6.19 -6.25 14.60
C LEU A 220 4.97 -5.39 14.92
N HIS A 221 3.91 -5.49 14.13
CA HIS A 221 2.75 -4.62 14.28
C HIS A 221 1.43 -5.35 14.00
N ARG A 222 0.33 -4.78 14.50
CA ARG A 222 -1.04 -5.26 14.28
C ARG A 222 -2.05 -4.12 14.34
N VAL A 223 -3.25 -4.36 13.83
CA VAL A 223 -4.42 -3.52 14.09
C VAL A 223 -5.45 -4.37 14.82
N THR A 224 -5.88 -3.95 16.00
CA THR A 224 -6.93 -4.67 16.75
C THR A 224 -8.27 -4.58 16.02
N PRO A 225 -9.21 -5.49 16.29
CA PRO A 225 -10.52 -5.45 15.65
C PRO A 225 -11.28 -4.14 15.86
N ILE A 226 -11.94 -3.66 14.81
CA ILE A 226 -12.92 -2.57 14.89
C ILE A 226 -14.24 -3.08 15.46
N ASP A 227 -14.97 -2.19 16.14
CA ASP A 227 -16.30 -2.46 16.69
C ASP A 227 -17.41 -2.15 15.68
N LYS A 228 -18.66 -2.37 16.07
CA LYS A 228 -19.84 -2.03 15.29
C LYS A 228 -19.96 -0.52 15.07
N ASP A 229 -20.38 -0.16 13.87
CA ASP A 229 -20.59 1.24 13.43
C ASP A 229 -19.31 2.10 13.45
N GLU A 230 -18.15 1.45 13.49
CA GLU A 230 -16.84 2.09 13.31
C GLU A 230 -16.36 1.99 11.86
N ARG A 231 -15.51 2.94 11.45
CA ARG A 231 -14.96 2.98 10.10
C ARG A 231 -13.52 3.46 10.11
N ARG A 232 -12.63 2.70 9.49
CA ARG A 232 -11.24 3.10 9.26
C ARG A 232 -10.86 2.89 7.81
N VAL A 233 -10.29 3.92 7.20
CA VAL A 233 -9.75 3.87 5.84
C VAL A 233 -8.32 4.36 5.89
N ILE A 234 -7.37 3.50 5.51
CA ILE A 234 -5.94 3.78 5.61
C ILE A 234 -5.32 3.75 4.22
N LEU A 235 -4.69 4.84 3.81
CA LEU A 235 -3.77 4.84 2.68
C LEU A 235 -2.46 4.21 3.15
N SER A 236 -2.05 3.13 2.49
CA SER A 236 -0.81 2.40 2.75
C SER A 236 0.11 2.50 1.55
N MET A 237 1.30 3.05 1.75
CA MET A 237 2.32 3.25 0.73
C MET A 237 3.62 2.60 1.16
N THR A 238 4.44 2.13 0.23
CA THR A 238 5.76 1.60 0.53
C THR A 238 6.86 2.29 -0.26
N PHE A 239 7.98 2.51 0.43
CA PHE A 239 9.18 3.15 -0.12
C PHE A 239 10.38 2.25 0.13
N ALA A 240 11.38 2.34 -0.74
CA ALA A 240 12.62 1.61 -0.58
C ALA A 240 13.85 2.48 -0.87
N THR A 241 14.96 2.20 -0.18
CA THR A 241 16.25 2.84 -0.47
C THR A 241 16.91 2.27 -1.73
N ASP A 242 16.65 0.99 -1.99
CA ASP A 242 17.00 0.30 -3.24
C ASP A 242 15.87 -0.69 -3.55
N SER A 243 15.07 -0.37 -4.58
CA SER A 243 13.93 -1.17 -5.04
C SER A 243 14.30 -2.24 -6.06
N SER A 244 15.60 -2.47 -6.30
CA SER A 244 16.04 -3.63 -7.07
C SER A 244 15.72 -4.91 -6.29
N ALA A 245 15.19 -5.90 -7.00
CA ALA A 245 14.87 -7.22 -6.45
C ALA A 245 15.83 -8.26 -7.05
N ASN A 246 16.16 -9.29 -6.28
CA ASN A 246 16.78 -10.48 -6.88
C ASN A 246 15.73 -11.21 -7.73
N LEU A 247 16.10 -11.70 -8.92
CA LEU A 247 15.19 -12.36 -9.89
C LEU A 247 14.32 -13.49 -9.26
N LEU A 248 14.87 -14.20 -8.26
CA LEU A 248 14.18 -15.25 -7.49
C LEU A 248 13.14 -14.72 -6.48
N GLN A 249 13.31 -13.51 -5.96
CA GLN A 249 12.33 -12.85 -5.07
C GLN A 249 11.12 -12.34 -5.85
N GLY A 250 11.32 -11.91 -7.10
CA GLY A 250 10.22 -11.57 -8.01
C GLY A 250 9.25 -12.73 -8.22
N ILE A 251 9.75 -13.98 -8.28
CA ILE A 251 8.94 -15.19 -8.42
C ILE A 251 8.16 -15.51 -7.14
N LYS A 252 8.78 -15.43 -5.96
CA LYS A 252 8.08 -15.65 -4.67
C LYS A 252 7.02 -14.59 -4.38
N ARG A 253 7.26 -13.35 -4.79
CA ARG A 253 6.27 -12.27 -4.69
C ARG A 253 5.00 -12.56 -5.50
N ARG A 254 5.14 -13.04 -6.74
CA ARG A 254 4.00 -13.42 -7.62
C ARG A 254 3.07 -14.44 -6.97
N ILE A 255 3.67 -15.43 -6.30
CA ILE A 255 2.93 -16.46 -5.56
C ILE A 255 2.18 -15.84 -4.37
N LYS A 256 2.81 -14.91 -3.65
CA LYS A 256 2.17 -14.20 -2.53
C LYS A 256 1.07 -13.26 -3.01
N ASP A 257 1.30 -12.44 -4.02
CA ASP A 257 0.29 -11.52 -4.56
C ASP A 257 -0.94 -12.29 -5.07
N THR A 258 -0.76 -13.52 -5.55
CA THR A 258 -1.87 -14.43 -5.90
C THR A 258 -2.71 -14.82 -4.68
N ALA A 259 -2.05 -15.10 -3.55
CA ALA A 259 -2.74 -15.45 -2.32
C ALA A 259 -3.48 -14.25 -1.69
N PHE A 260 -3.00 -13.02 -1.91
CA PHE A 260 -3.58 -11.79 -1.36
C PHE A 260 -4.59 -11.10 -2.30
N PHE A 261 -4.40 -11.16 -3.62
CA PHE A 261 -5.25 -10.45 -4.59
C PHE A 261 -6.00 -11.38 -5.56
N GLY A 262 -5.95 -12.70 -5.32
CA GLY A 262 -6.61 -13.73 -6.13
C GLY A 262 -5.80 -14.18 -7.35
N LEU A 263 -6.34 -15.16 -8.10
CA LEU A 263 -5.73 -15.82 -9.28
C LEU A 263 -5.22 -14.85 -10.37
N ARG A 264 -5.61 -13.57 -10.31
CA ARG A 264 -5.09 -12.48 -11.14
C ARG A 264 -3.68 -12.01 -10.78
N ALA A 265 -2.92 -12.70 -9.92
CA ALA A 265 -1.51 -12.40 -9.69
C ALA A 265 -0.50 -13.53 -10.05
N LEU A 266 -0.96 -14.65 -10.62
CA LEU A 266 -0.10 -15.82 -10.92
C LEU A 266 0.97 -15.61 -12.00
N TRP A 267 0.85 -14.58 -12.83
CA TRP A 267 1.65 -14.42 -14.05
C TRP A 267 2.12 -12.98 -14.29
N THR A 268 2.53 -12.28 -13.23
CA THR A 268 3.46 -11.14 -13.38
C THR A 268 4.89 -11.62 -13.56
#